data_AF-A0A4Z0Q353-F1
#
_entry.id   AF-A0A4Z0Q353-F1
#
_cell.length_a   1.000
_cell.length_b   1.000
_cell.length_c   1.000
_cell.angle_alpha   90.00
_cell.angle_beta   90.00
_cell.angle_gamma   90.00
#
_symmetry.space_group_name_H-M   'P 1'
#
loop_
_entity.id
_entity.type
_entity.pdbx_description
1 polymer ?
#
loop_
_entity_poly.entity_id
_entity_poly.type
_entity_poly.pdbx_seq_one_letter_code
_entity_poly.pdbx_strand_id
1 'polypeptide(L)'
;MSFLRRSIITAAFVGSLSVGSFAQTTTPAAETGPAAPSVATRATPLLRPAQVKGQKYKDYLYQRYADDKEARAVVHLFSRKHTGGVVWLLTGAGVIGAVASQTGTKTTDSGTTTVEVTPLGWGLLFGVFGGVGIGKLARFNNEKLYAALVDYDLSHAFPGAIMGKLKDKDYR
;
A
#
# COMPACT_ATOMS: atom_id res chain seq x y z
N MET A 1 -41.65 -21.66 -20.08
CA MET A 1 -40.75 -21.75 -18.92
C MET A 1 -41.35 -20.93 -17.79
N SER A 2 -41.30 -21.48 -16.57
CA SER A 2 -41.53 -20.81 -15.28
C SER A 2 -42.77 -21.22 -14.48
N PHE A 3 -42.46 -21.46 -13.20
CA PHE A 3 -43.28 -21.55 -11.98
C PHE A 3 -44.16 -22.78 -11.76
N LEU A 4 -43.68 -23.73 -10.95
CA LEU A 4 -44.50 -24.32 -9.89
C LEU A 4 -43.69 -25.05 -8.80
N ARG A 5 -44.21 -24.94 -7.57
CA ARG A 5 -44.03 -25.77 -6.35
C ARG A 5 -42.94 -25.28 -5.38
N ARG A 6 -43.32 -24.52 -4.33
CA ARG A 6 -43.91 -24.97 -3.04
C ARG A 6 -43.08 -26.10 -2.41
N SER A 7 -42.47 -25.81 -1.26
CA SER A 7 -42.82 -26.48 0.00
C SER A 7 -42.14 -25.82 1.20
N ILE A 8 -42.99 -25.49 2.16
CA ILE A 8 -42.69 -25.07 3.52
C ILE A 8 -42.35 -26.33 4.31
N ILE A 9 -41.24 -26.35 5.04
CA ILE A 9 -41.10 -27.18 6.25
C ILE A 9 -40.40 -26.36 7.32
N THR A 10 -41.20 -25.94 8.29
CA THR A 10 -40.78 -25.50 9.61
C THR A 10 -40.46 -26.75 10.44
N ALA A 11 -39.28 -26.80 11.06
CA ALA A 11 -39.04 -27.66 12.22
C ALA A 11 -38.04 -26.97 13.16
N ALA A 12 -38.56 -26.54 14.31
CA ALA A 12 -37.78 -26.14 15.46
C ALA A 12 -37.23 -27.39 16.17
N PHE A 13 -36.00 -27.34 16.69
CA PHE A 13 -35.57 -28.14 17.86
C PHE A 13 -34.31 -27.47 18.45
N VAL A 14 -34.47 -26.75 19.56
CA VAL A 14 -34.08 -27.14 20.94
C VAL A 14 -32.56 -27.12 21.16
N GLY A 15 -32.15 -26.28 22.11
CA GLY A 15 -30.77 -26.07 22.48
C GLY A 15 -30.13 -27.23 23.24
N SER A 16 -28.82 -27.14 23.37
CA SER A 16 -28.04 -27.79 24.41
C SER A 16 -26.77 -26.97 24.62
N LEU A 17 -26.70 -26.27 25.75
CA LEU A 17 -25.46 -25.83 26.37
C LEU A 17 -24.78 -27.09 26.94
N SER A 18 -23.55 -27.37 26.53
CA SER A 18 -22.67 -28.28 27.24
C SER A 18 -21.28 -27.66 27.33
N VAL A 19 -20.99 -27.14 28.53
CA VAL A 19 -19.62 -26.97 29.03
C VAL A 19 -19.13 -28.36 29.43
N GLY A 20 -17.96 -28.76 28.93
CA GLY A 20 -17.30 -29.99 29.31
C GLY A 20 -15.86 -30.01 28.82
N SER A 21 -14.94 -29.59 29.68
CA SER A 21 -13.50 -29.82 29.51
C SER A 21 -13.20 -31.30 29.74
N PHE A 22 -12.54 -31.96 28.78
CA PHE A 22 -11.59 -33.05 29.08
C PHE A 22 -10.43 -32.99 28.08
N ALA A 23 -9.23 -33.13 28.62
CA ALA A 23 -7.96 -33.12 27.93
C ALA A 23 -7.83 -34.27 26.93
N GLN A 24 -7.29 -33.99 25.74
CA GLN A 24 -6.64 -35.00 24.91
C GLN A 24 -5.24 -34.52 24.56
N THR A 25 -4.27 -35.02 25.32
CA THR A 25 -2.89 -35.19 24.85
C THR A 25 -2.93 -36.23 23.74
N THR A 26 -2.70 -35.81 22.50
CA THR A 26 -2.29 -36.71 21.42
C THR A 26 -1.06 -36.13 20.74
N THR A 27 0.00 -36.93 20.77
CA THR A 27 1.28 -36.76 20.09
C THR A 27 1.10 -36.40 18.62
N PRO A 28 1.82 -35.43 18.03
CA PRO A 28 1.74 -35.21 16.60
C PRO A 28 2.54 -36.29 15.86
N ALA A 29 1.82 -37.23 15.26
CA ALA A 29 2.33 -38.08 14.21
C ALA A 29 2.58 -37.22 12.95
N ALA A 30 3.76 -37.41 12.35
CA ALA A 30 4.16 -36.77 11.11
C ALA A 30 3.27 -37.26 9.95
N GLU A 31 2.44 -36.38 9.41
CA GLU A 31 1.79 -36.56 8.11
C GLU A 31 2.51 -35.70 7.06
N THR A 32 3.31 -36.38 6.23
CA THR A 32 3.83 -35.89 4.96
C THR A 32 2.68 -35.76 3.95
N GLY A 33 2.00 -34.62 3.96
CA GLY A 33 1.23 -34.11 2.83
C GLY A 33 2.12 -33.24 1.91
N PRO A 34 1.85 -33.18 0.59
CA PRO A 34 2.59 -32.31 -0.31
C PRO A 34 2.49 -30.86 0.18
N ALA A 35 3.65 -30.30 0.52
CA ALA A 35 3.82 -29.00 1.15
C ALA A 35 2.97 -27.94 0.45
N ALA A 36 2.04 -27.33 1.20
CA ALA A 36 1.52 -26.02 0.84
C ALA A 36 2.72 -25.05 0.77
N PRO A 37 3.11 -24.56 -0.40
CA PRO A 37 4.18 -23.58 -0.47
C PRO A 37 3.57 -22.24 -0.06
N SER A 38 3.69 -21.82 1.21
CA SER A 38 3.69 -20.38 1.58
C SER A 38 3.73 -20.06 3.08
N VAL A 39 3.44 -20.99 3.99
CA VAL A 39 3.35 -20.61 5.43
C VAL A 39 4.74 -20.55 6.10
N ALA A 40 5.68 -21.39 5.67
CA ALA A 40 6.99 -21.50 6.32
C ALA A 40 7.91 -20.29 6.10
N THR A 41 7.81 -19.59 4.96
CA THR A 41 8.66 -18.42 4.64
C THR A 41 8.20 -17.12 5.35
N ARG A 42 6.94 -17.06 5.81
CA ARG A 42 6.37 -15.89 6.52
C ARG A 42 6.60 -15.91 8.04
N ALA A 43 7.23 -16.95 8.59
CA ALA A 43 7.51 -17.07 10.03
C ALA A 43 8.48 -15.99 10.56
N THR A 44 9.22 -15.32 9.68
CA THR A 44 10.09 -14.21 10.06
C THR A 44 9.27 -12.92 10.15
N PRO A 45 9.30 -12.16 11.26
CA PRO A 45 8.58 -10.90 11.38
C PRO A 45 8.85 -9.99 10.18
N LEU A 46 7.82 -9.34 9.63
CA LEU A 46 8.02 -8.35 8.58
C LEU A 46 8.88 -7.21 9.15
N LEU A 47 10.03 -6.95 8.52
CA LEU A 47 10.87 -5.82 8.93
C LEU A 47 10.17 -4.50 8.59
N ARG A 48 10.24 -3.54 9.53
CA ARG A 48 9.79 -2.17 9.29
C ARG A 48 10.71 -1.46 8.30
N PRO A 49 10.24 -0.40 7.62
CA PRO A 49 11.07 0.38 6.70
C PRO A 49 12.38 0.88 7.33
N ALA A 50 12.34 1.30 8.59
CA ALA A 50 13.53 1.77 9.34
C ALA A 50 14.53 0.64 9.68
N GLN A 51 14.12 -0.63 9.62
CA GLN A 51 14.96 -1.77 10.00
C GLN A 51 15.68 -2.40 8.80
N VAL A 52 15.26 -2.10 7.58
CA VAL A 52 15.92 -2.60 6.37
C VAL A 52 17.20 -1.80 6.13
N LYS A 53 18.35 -2.45 6.35
CA LYS A 53 19.69 -1.87 6.14
C LYS A 53 20.28 -2.37 4.82
N GLY A 54 20.93 -1.48 4.07
CA GLY A 54 21.72 -1.83 2.88
C GLY A 54 20.93 -1.99 1.57
N GLN A 55 19.60 -1.94 1.59
CA GLN A 55 18.77 -1.97 0.38
C GLN A 55 17.49 -1.15 0.53
N LYS A 56 16.81 -0.84 -0.59
CA LYS A 56 15.53 -0.13 -0.51
C LYS A 56 14.47 -1.06 0.08
N TYR A 57 13.58 -0.50 0.89
CA TYR A 57 12.49 -1.26 1.52
C TYR A 57 11.68 -2.09 0.51
N LYS A 58 11.38 -1.54 -0.66
CA LYS A 58 10.59 -2.23 -1.70
C LYS A 58 11.35 -3.41 -2.32
N ASP A 59 12.67 -3.32 -2.47
CA ASP A 59 13.49 -4.40 -3.01
C ASP A 59 13.50 -5.61 -2.06
N TYR A 60 13.60 -5.34 -0.75
CA TYR A 60 13.39 -6.33 0.30
C TYR A 60 12.01 -7.01 0.19
N LEU A 61 10.94 -6.21 -0.02
CA LEU A 61 9.59 -6.76 -0.14
C LEU A 61 9.40 -7.60 -1.40
N TYR A 62 10.01 -7.22 -2.53
CA TYR A 62 9.95 -8.02 -3.76
C TYR A 62 10.63 -9.39 -3.60
N GLN A 63 11.72 -9.45 -2.84
CA GLN A 63 12.38 -10.73 -2.52
C GLN A 63 11.53 -11.57 -1.57
N ARG A 64 10.97 -10.97 -0.51
CA ARG A 64 10.13 -11.67 0.48
C ARG A 64 8.84 -12.23 -0.12
N TYR A 65 8.20 -11.47 -1.00
CA TYR A 65 6.92 -11.82 -1.63
C TYR A 65 7.09 -12.34 -3.06
N ALA A 66 8.24 -12.93 -3.41
CA ALA A 66 8.51 -13.42 -4.76
C ALA A 66 7.43 -14.40 -5.28
N ASP A 67 6.92 -15.25 -4.39
CA ASP A 67 5.89 -16.26 -4.70
C ASP A 67 4.46 -15.71 -4.62
N ASP A 68 4.27 -14.50 -4.07
CA ASP A 68 2.97 -13.92 -3.81
C ASP A 68 2.65 -12.82 -4.83
N LYS A 69 1.67 -13.08 -5.71
CA LYS A 69 1.26 -12.13 -6.74
C LYS A 69 0.51 -10.94 -6.17
N GLU A 70 -0.30 -11.14 -5.14
CA GLU A 70 -1.15 -10.11 -4.54
C GLU A 70 -0.30 -9.10 -3.77
N ALA A 71 0.60 -9.59 -2.91
CA ALA A 71 1.52 -8.73 -2.18
C ALA A 71 2.45 -7.94 -3.11
N ARG A 72 2.97 -8.57 -4.17
CA ARG A 72 3.76 -7.86 -5.19
C ARG A 72 2.97 -6.77 -5.89
N ALA A 73 1.70 -7.02 -6.20
CA ALA A 73 0.84 -6.02 -6.83
C ALA A 73 0.63 -4.79 -5.94
N VAL A 74 0.45 -5.00 -4.63
CA VAL A 74 0.36 -3.90 -3.66
C VAL A 74 1.68 -3.13 -3.57
N VAL A 75 2.83 -3.82 -3.50
CA VAL A 75 4.15 -3.17 -3.50
C VAL A 75 4.35 -2.34 -4.78
N HIS A 76 3.98 -2.89 -5.94
CA HIS A 76 4.04 -2.19 -7.23
C HIS A 76 3.12 -0.96 -7.24
N LEU A 77 1.88 -1.09 -6.78
CA LEU A 77 0.92 0.02 -6.69
C LEU A 77 1.49 1.17 -5.86
N PHE A 78 2.01 0.87 -4.66
CA PHE A 78 2.63 1.87 -3.78
C PHE A 78 3.86 2.49 -4.44
N SER A 79 4.70 1.69 -5.11
CA SER A 79 5.84 2.20 -5.86
C SER A 79 5.42 3.20 -6.92
N ARG A 80 4.49 2.84 -7.78
CA ARG A 80 3.99 3.69 -8.86
C ARG A 80 3.32 4.96 -8.34
N LYS A 81 2.51 4.87 -7.28
CA LYS A 81 1.82 6.04 -6.71
C LYS A 81 2.79 6.98 -6.01
N HIS A 82 3.80 6.45 -5.32
CA HIS A 82 4.88 7.23 -4.73
C HIS A 82 5.70 7.95 -5.81
N THR A 83 6.15 7.23 -6.85
CA THR A 83 6.84 7.83 -8.00
C THR A 83 5.97 8.89 -8.67
N GLY A 84 4.67 8.65 -8.83
CA GLY A 84 3.74 9.66 -9.31
C GLY A 84 3.71 10.91 -8.43
N GLY A 85 3.79 10.78 -7.09
CA GLY A 85 3.90 11.92 -6.18
C GLY A 85 5.19 12.72 -6.39
N VAL A 86 6.33 12.03 -6.53
CA VAL A 86 7.62 12.66 -6.85
C VAL A 86 7.57 13.39 -8.19
N VAL A 87 7.00 12.78 -9.23
CA VAL A 87 6.85 13.41 -10.54
C VAL A 87 6.02 14.69 -10.44
N TRP A 88 4.92 14.68 -9.70
CA TRP A 88 4.11 15.89 -9.47
C TRP A 88 4.92 17.01 -8.81
N LEU A 89 5.77 16.69 -7.83
CA LEU A 89 6.64 17.70 -7.20
C LEU A 89 7.73 18.21 -8.15
N LEU A 90 8.37 17.32 -8.92
CA LEU A 90 9.38 17.70 -9.91
C LEU A 90 8.78 18.57 -11.02
N THR A 91 7.58 18.23 -11.51
CA THR A 91 6.85 19.06 -12.47
C THR A 91 6.54 20.42 -11.85
N GLY A 92 6.07 20.47 -10.60
CA GLY A 92 5.85 21.72 -9.89
C GLY A 92 7.10 22.58 -9.82
N ALA A 93 8.24 21.99 -9.41
CA ALA A 93 9.52 22.68 -9.35
C ALA A 93 9.98 23.21 -10.72
N GLY A 94 9.81 22.42 -11.78
CA GLY A 94 10.13 22.84 -13.15
C GLY A 94 9.27 24.02 -13.62
N VAL A 95 7.98 24.01 -13.29
CA VAL A 95 7.08 25.13 -13.60
C VAL A 95 7.51 26.40 -12.88
N ILE A 96 7.91 26.35 -11.61
CA ILE A 96 8.48 27.53 -10.93
C ILE A 96 9.72 28.00 -11.67
N GLY A 97 10.66 27.10 -11.98
CA GLY A 97 11.91 27.47 -12.66
C GLY A 97 11.62 28.21 -13.97
N ALA A 98 10.64 27.75 -14.73
CA ALA A 98 10.19 28.41 -15.95
C ALA A 98 9.54 29.78 -15.69
N VAL A 99 8.67 29.90 -14.69
CA VAL A 99 8.06 31.20 -14.32
C VAL A 99 9.13 32.18 -13.85
N ALA A 100 9.95 31.77 -12.89
CA ALA A 100 11.10 32.50 -12.36
C ALA A 100 12.04 33.02 -13.45
N SER A 101 12.30 32.20 -14.49
CA SER A 101 13.15 32.61 -15.61
C SER A 101 12.51 33.69 -16.49
N GLN A 102 11.19 33.80 -16.49
CA GLN A 102 10.44 34.77 -17.30
C GLN A 102 10.13 36.07 -16.55
N THR A 103 9.95 36.04 -15.23
CA THR A 103 9.64 37.25 -14.44
C THR A 103 10.84 38.17 -14.21
N GLY A 104 12.05 37.72 -14.58
CA GLY A 104 13.30 38.48 -14.41
C GLY A 104 13.85 38.38 -12.98
N THR A 105 15.18 38.40 -12.88
CA THR A 105 15.92 38.40 -11.61
C THR A 105 16.26 39.83 -11.22
N LYS A 106 15.91 40.23 -9.99
CA LYS A 106 16.31 41.53 -9.44
C LYS A 106 17.51 41.30 -8.53
N THR A 107 18.69 41.70 -8.99
CA THR A 107 19.88 41.74 -8.14
C THR A 107 19.90 43.08 -7.44
N THR A 108 19.77 43.04 -6.12
CA THR A 108 19.93 44.21 -5.25
C THR A 108 21.42 44.52 -5.12
N ASP A 109 21.80 45.78 -4.90
CA ASP A 109 23.20 46.23 -4.78
C ASP A 109 23.99 45.50 -3.66
N SER A 110 23.29 44.83 -2.75
CA SER A 110 23.85 43.94 -1.71
C SER A 110 24.25 42.54 -2.20
N GLY A 111 24.15 42.25 -3.50
CA GLY A 111 24.44 40.93 -4.09
C GLY A 111 23.32 39.91 -3.92
N THR A 112 22.20 40.29 -3.30
CA THR A 112 21.04 39.38 -3.13
C THR A 112 20.28 39.31 -4.45
N THR A 113 20.24 38.12 -5.04
CA THR A 113 19.44 37.84 -6.24
C THR A 113 18.06 37.39 -5.80
N THR A 114 17.06 38.23 -6.00
CA THR A 114 15.66 37.90 -5.67
C THR A 114 14.94 37.48 -6.94
N VAL A 115 14.38 36.27 -6.92
CA VAL A 115 13.55 35.74 -8.00
C VAL A 115 12.10 36.09 -7.68
N GLU A 116 11.50 36.93 -8.51
CA GLU A 116 10.09 37.30 -8.32
C GLU A 116 9.19 36.23 -8.95
N VAL A 117 8.53 35.44 -8.11
CA VAL A 117 7.53 34.47 -8.56
C VAL A 117 6.17 35.10 -8.32
N THR A 118 5.34 35.18 -9.37
CA THR A 118 4.00 35.77 -9.27
C THR A 118 3.15 35.02 -8.23
N PRO A 119 2.19 35.68 -7.56
CA PRO A 119 1.28 35.01 -6.61
C PRO A 119 0.57 33.80 -7.22
N LEU A 120 0.26 33.87 -8.51
CA LEU A 120 -0.30 32.75 -9.27
C LEU A 120 0.68 31.57 -9.35
N GLY A 121 1.98 31.84 -9.57
CA GLY A 121 3.03 30.82 -9.57
C GLY A 121 3.16 30.10 -8.22
N TRP A 122 3.09 30.82 -7.11
CA TRP A 122 3.09 30.23 -5.77
C TRP A 122 1.82 29.42 -5.49
N GLY A 123 0.66 29.94 -5.87
CA GLY A 123 -0.62 29.24 -5.72
C GLY A 123 -0.67 27.94 -6.52
N LEU A 124 -0.10 27.94 -7.73
CA LEU A 124 -0.07 26.77 -8.60
C LEU A 124 0.96 25.74 -8.11
N LEU A 125 2.10 26.20 -7.57
CA LEU A 125 3.08 25.35 -6.92
C LEU A 125 2.52 24.69 -5.66
N PHE A 126 2.19 25.45 -4.62
CA PHE A 126 1.83 24.86 -3.33
C PHE A 126 0.42 24.28 -3.34
N GLY A 127 -0.49 24.83 -4.14
CA GLY A 127 -1.83 24.32 -4.30
C GLY A 127 -1.86 23.04 -5.12
N VAL A 128 -1.66 23.16 -6.43
CA VAL A 128 -1.89 22.04 -7.36
C VAL A 128 -0.75 21.03 -7.28
N PHE A 129 0.49 21.44 -7.53
CA PHE A 129 1.60 20.49 -7.64
C PHE A 129 2.03 19.94 -6.27
N GLY A 130 2.18 20.83 -5.30
CA GLY A 130 2.55 20.55 -3.91
C GLY A 130 1.47 19.73 -3.22
N GLY A 131 0.22 20.18 -3.27
CA GLY A 131 -0.91 19.47 -2.67
C GLY A 131 -1.08 18.05 -3.21
N VAL A 132 -1.05 17.87 -4.53
CA VAL A 132 -1.19 16.53 -5.15
C VAL A 132 0.05 15.67 -4.90
N GLY A 133 1.25 16.24 -5.04
CA GLY A 133 2.52 15.54 -4.85
C GLY A 133 2.71 15.06 -3.42
N ILE A 134 2.68 15.99 -2.45
CA ILE A 134 2.78 15.69 -1.01
C ILE A 134 1.63 14.76 -0.58
N GLY A 135 0.41 15.02 -1.04
CA GLY A 135 -0.75 14.19 -0.72
C GLY A 135 -0.59 12.73 -1.18
N LYS A 136 -0.01 12.49 -2.35
CA LYS A 136 0.31 11.14 -2.80
C LYS A 136 1.43 10.52 -1.97
N LEU A 137 2.51 11.25 -1.70
CA LEU A 137 3.64 10.74 -0.92
C LEU A 137 3.21 10.37 0.51
N ALA A 138 2.38 11.19 1.15
CA ALA A 138 1.86 10.93 2.49
C ALA A 138 0.90 9.73 2.53
N ARG A 139 0.12 9.50 1.47
CA ARG A 139 -0.82 8.37 1.39
C ARG A 139 -0.17 7.06 0.96
N PHE A 140 0.91 7.11 0.19
CA PHE A 140 1.60 5.95 -0.37
C PHE A 140 3.05 5.86 0.13
N ASN A 141 3.25 6.11 1.43
CA ASN A 141 4.55 5.95 2.07
C ASN A 141 4.84 4.49 2.45
N ASN A 142 6.09 4.22 2.82
CA ASN A 142 6.53 2.88 3.18
C ASN A 142 5.92 2.38 4.50
N GLU A 143 5.55 3.27 5.42
CA GLU A 143 4.90 2.91 6.69
C GLU A 143 3.49 2.36 6.46
N LYS A 144 2.70 2.97 5.57
CA LYS A 144 1.38 2.46 5.20
C LYS A 144 1.47 1.16 4.41
N LEU A 145 2.50 1.01 3.58
CA LEU A 145 2.79 -0.24 2.90
C LEU A 145 3.12 -1.36 3.91
N TYR A 146 3.97 -1.06 4.90
CA TYR A 146 4.26 -1.98 6.00
C TYR A 146 2.99 -2.38 6.74
N ALA A 147 2.17 -1.42 7.18
CA ALA A 147 0.93 -1.71 7.89
C ALA A 147 -0.02 -2.60 7.07
N ALA A 148 -0.17 -2.31 5.78
CA ALA A 148 -1.00 -3.13 4.88
C ALA A 148 -0.47 -4.56 4.71
N LEU A 149 0.85 -4.74 4.67
CA LEU A 149 1.48 -6.06 4.52
C LEU A 149 1.49 -6.84 5.83
N VAL A 150 1.59 -6.17 6.98
CA VAL A 150 1.41 -6.82 8.29
C VAL A 150 0.00 -7.37 8.43
N ASP A 151 -1.02 -6.55 8.13
CA ASP A 151 -2.42 -7.00 8.17
C ASP A 151 -2.67 -8.14 7.17
N TYR A 152 -2.01 -8.09 6.00
CA TYR A 152 -2.09 -9.15 5.01
C TYR A 152 -1.42 -10.45 5.47
N ASP A 153 -0.25 -10.39 6.10
CA ASP A 153 0.41 -11.57 6.66
C ASP A 153 -0.50 -12.26 7.71
N LEU A 154 -1.33 -11.49 8.44
CA LEU A 154 -2.28 -12.00 9.44
C LEU A 154 -3.60 -12.52 8.85
N SER A 155 -4.20 -11.78 7.91
CA SER A 155 -5.58 -12.02 7.45
C SER A 155 -5.68 -12.56 6.02
N HIS A 156 -4.59 -12.52 5.27
CA HIS A 156 -4.51 -12.79 3.83
C HIS A 156 -5.49 -11.96 2.99
N ALA A 157 -5.94 -10.83 3.54
CA ALA A 157 -6.82 -9.88 2.87
C ALA A 157 -6.23 -8.47 2.97
N PHE A 158 -6.19 -7.76 1.85
CA PHE A 158 -5.82 -6.35 1.87
C PHE A 158 -7.01 -5.47 2.24
N PRO A 159 -6.76 -4.32 2.90
CA PRO A 159 -7.78 -3.31 3.13
C PRO A 159 -8.51 -2.94 1.84
N GLY A 160 -9.86 -2.84 1.88
CA GLY A 160 -10.67 -2.51 0.71
C GLY A 160 -10.26 -1.22 0.00
N ALA A 161 -9.71 -0.25 0.74
CA ALA A 161 -9.17 0.99 0.18
C ALA A 161 -7.95 0.79 -0.73
N ILE A 162 -7.17 -0.28 -0.52
CA ILE A 162 -6.03 -0.67 -1.36
C ILE A 162 -6.53 -1.50 -2.54
N MET A 163 -7.40 -2.48 -2.28
CA MET A 163 -7.99 -3.34 -3.32
C MET A 163 -8.74 -2.52 -4.37
N GLY A 164 -9.51 -1.51 -3.96
CA GLY A 164 -10.20 -0.61 -4.90
C GLY A 164 -9.27 0.29 -5.74
N LYS A 165 -7.96 0.30 -5.46
CA LYS A 165 -6.94 1.04 -6.22
C LYS A 165 -6.03 0.14 -7.04
N LEU A 166 -6.02 -1.17 -6.77
CA LEU A 166 -5.30 -2.15 -7.59
C LEU A 166 -5.92 -2.17 -8.99
N LYS A 167 -5.05 -2.34 -9.98
CA LYS A 167 -5.43 -2.49 -11.38
C LYS A 167 -4.64 -3.64 -11.97
N ASP A 168 -5.10 -4.20 -13.08
CA ASP A 168 -4.43 -5.34 -13.76
C ASP A 168 -2.95 -5.08 -14.06
N LYS A 169 -2.60 -3.83 -14.33
CA LYS A 169 -1.22 -3.39 -14.56
C LYS A 169 -0.31 -3.41 -13.31
N ASP A 170 -0.87 -3.57 -12.12
CA ASP A 170 -0.10 -3.72 -10.88
C ASP A 170 0.33 -5.18 -10.65
N TYR A 171 -0.34 -6.15 -11.27
CA TYR A 171 -0.01 -7.58 -11.18
C TYR A 171 1.06 -8.04 -12.18
N ARG A 172 1.64 -7.10 -12.93
CA ARG A 172 2.64 -7.37 -13.98
C ARG A 172 4.05 -7.31 -13.44
#